data_AF-A0A358XSQ7-F1
#
_entry.id   AF-A0A358XSQ7-F1
#
_cell.length_a   1.000
_cell.length_b   1.000
_cell.length_c   1.000
_cell.angle_alpha   90.00
_cell.angle_beta   90.00
_cell.angle_gamma   90.00
#
_symmetry.space_group_name_H-M   'P 1'
#
loop_
_entity.id
_entity.type
_entity.pdbx_description
1 polymer ?
#
loop_
_entity_poly.entity_id
_entity_poly.type
_entity_poly.pdbx_seq_one_letter_code
_entity_poly.pdbx_strand_id
1 'polypeptide(L)'
;MKITATKIYVISGLGVDQRVFSKIDFGSLDLTYLDWITPVPNEPLSIYAKRISTKITAKNPILVGLSFGGMLAIEIAKIIETKQIILLASAKGRHELPKLYRLAGRLKINKLVPSPLLKFH
;
A
#
# COMPACT_ATOMS: atom_id res chain seq x y z
N MET A 1 -2.02 25.22 -22.71
CA MET A 1 -2.53 23.89 -22.33
C MET A 1 -2.08 23.59 -20.91
N LYS A 2 -2.99 23.62 -19.91
CA LYS A 2 -2.62 23.32 -18.52
C LYS A 2 -2.33 21.83 -18.42
N ILE A 3 -1.07 21.44 -18.30
CA ILE A 3 -0.73 20.14 -17.72
C ILE A 3 -1.19 20.24 -16.27
N THR A 4 -2.38 19.75 -15.95
CA THR A 4 -2.78 19.55 -14.57
C THR A 4 -1.85 18.47 -14.02
N ALA A 5 -0.85 18.87 -13.23
CA ALA A 5 0.06 17.96 -12.57
C ALA A 5 -0.78 16.89 -11.85
N THR A 6 -0.69 15.64 -12.30
CA THR A 6 -1.47 14.55 -11.71
C THR A 6 -0.81 14.19 -10.39
N LYS A 7 -1.53 14.34 -9.27
CA LYS A 7 -1.03 13.97 -7.95
C LYS A 7 -0.77 12.47 -7.87
N ILE A 8 0.37 12.09 -7.32
CA ILE A 8 0.79 10.71 -7.13
C ILE A 8 0.87 10.41 -5.63
N TYR A 9 0.17 9.38 -5.18
CA TYR A 9 0.29 8.89 -3.81
C TYR A 9 1.10 7.61 -3.77
N VAL A 10 2.09 7.54 -2.89
CA VAL A 10 3.01 6.40 -2.77
C VAL A 10 2.79 5.71 -1.43
N ILE A 11 2.64 4.39 -1.46
CA ILE A 11 2.42 3.54 -0.30
C ILE A 11 3.62 2.57 -0.19
N SER A 12 4.35 2.63 0.92
CA SER A 12 5.49 1.76 1.20
C SER A 12 5.05 0.30 1.45
N GLY A 13 6.01 -0.60 1.66
CA GLY A 13 5.70 -1.97 2.12
C GLY A 13 5.29 -2.02 3.59
N LEU A 14 4.73 -3.15 4.04
CA LEU A 14 4.43 -3.37 5.45
C LEU A 14 5.71 -3.33 6.29
N GLY A 15 5.71 -2.60 7.42
CA GLY A 15 6.84 -2.52 8.34
C GLY A 15 7.97 -1.59 7.87
N VAL A 16 7.76 -0.84 6.79
CA VAL A 16 8.70 0.19 6.31
C VAL A 16 7.96 1.49 6.03
N ASP A 17 8.66 2.62 6.08
CA ASP A 17 8.14 3.94 5.72
C ASP A 17 8.70 4.44 4.38
N GLN A 18 8.51 5.71 4.08
CA GLN A 18 8.97 6.36 2.85
C GLN A 18 10.48 6.25 2.59
N ARG A 19 11.33 5.98 3.59
CA ARG A 19 12.78 5.84 3.45
C ARG A 19 13.19 4.73 2.49
N VAL A 20 12.32 3.74 2.27
CA VAL A 20 12.53 2.68 1.26
C VAL A 20 12.70 3.24 -0.16
N PHE A 21 12.16 4.44 -0.42
CA PHE A 21 12.26 5.12 -1.71
C PHE A 21 13.40 6.17 -1.76
N SER A 22 14.24 6.28 -0.73
CA SER A 22 15.29 7.32 -0.62
C SER A 22 16.31 7.34 -1.75
N LYS A 23 16.48 6.23 -2.47
CA LYS A 23 17.39 6.11 -3.62
C LYS A 23 16.69 6.28 -4.97
N ILE A 24 15.40 6.59 -4.99
CA ILE A 24 14.63 6.82 -6.21
C ILE A 24 14.48 8.32 -6.40
N ASP A 25 15.01 8.82 -7.52
CA ASP A 25 14.74 10.18 -7.98
C ASP A 25 13.44 10.20 -8.78
N PHE A 26 12.44 10.90 -8.26
CA PHE A 26 11.17 11.08 -8.94
C PHE A 26 11.08 12.40 -9.72
N GLY A 27 12.18 13.18 -9.79
CA GLY A 27 12.24 14.46 -10.48
C GLY A 27 11.19 15.44 -9.97
N SER A 28 10.48 16.08 -10.90
CA SER A 28 9.47 17.10 -10.60
C SER A 28 8.05 16.55 -10.44
N LEU A 29 7.88 15.25 -10.17
CA LEU A 29 6.56 14.65 -9.97
C LEU A 29 5.92 15.13 -8.67
N ASP A 30 4.63 15.44 -8.71
CA ASP A 30 3.88 15.88 -7.52
C ASP A 30 3.47 14.66 -6.66
N LEU A 31 4.32 14.34 -5.69
CA LEU A 31 4.22 13.13 -4.87
C LEU A 31 3.76 13.41 -3.44
N THR A 32 3.08 12.44 -2.86
CA THR A 32 2.78 12.40 -1.42
C THR A 32 2.87 10.97 -0.93
N TYR A 33 3.72 10.73 0.06
CA TYR A 33 3.80 9.44 0.73
C TYR A 33 2.61 9.30 1.69
N LEU A 34 1.93 8.17 1.62
CA LEU A 34 0.85 7.84 2.55
C LEU A 34 1.41 7.00 3.70
N ASP A 35 1.40 7.59 4.90
CA ASP A 35 1.80 6.88 6.09
C ASP A 35 0.77 5.83 6.50
N TRP A 36 1.27 4.68 6.94
CA TRP A 36 0.48 3.68 7.65
C TRP A 36 -0.19 4.30 8.87
N ILE A 37 -1.42 3.87 9.16
CA ILE A 37 -2.14 4.24 10.38
C ILE A 37 -2.25 3.01 11.28
N THR A 38 -2.50 3.22 12.56
CA THR A 38 -2.69 2.09 13.48
C THR A 38 -3.92 1.27 13.06
N PRO A 39 -3.76 -0.03 12.76
CA PRO A 39 -4.87 -0.91 12.42
C PRO A 39 -5.70 -1.21 13.68
N VAL A 40 -7.00 -1.43 13.51
CA VAL A 40 -7.84 -1.94 14.61
C VAL A 40 -7.81 -3.48 14.65
N PRO A 41 -8.09 -4.11 15.80
CA PRO A 41 -8.10 -5.57 15.90
C PRO A 41 -9.08 -6.21 14.90
N ASN A 42 -8.61 -7.23 14.19
CA ASN A 42 -9.36 -7.98 13.18
C ASN A 42 -9.92 -7.14 12.01
N GLU A 43 -9.29 -6.00 11.70
CA GLU A 43 -9.69 -5.14 10.60
C GLU A 43 -9.46 -5.79 9.22
N PRO A 44 -10.48 -5.93 8.38
CA PRO A 44 -10.30 -6.33 7.00
C PRO A 44 -9.52 -5.26 6.22
N LEU A 45 -8.67 -5.69 5.27
CA LEU A 45 -7.87 -4.76 4.46
C LEU A 45 -8.73 -3.72 3.73
N SER A 46 -9.94 -4.07 3.30
CA SER A 46 -10.87 -3.14 2.66
C SER A 46 -11.35 -2.01 3.58
N ILE A 47 -11.56 -2.30 4.88
CA ILE A 47 -11.94 -1.30 5.88
C ILE A 47 -10.75 -0.41 6.22
N TYR A 48 -9.56 -1.02 6.36
CA TYR A 48 -8.32 -0.30 6.56
C TYR A 48 -8.01 0.64 5.37
N ALA A 49 -8.20 0.16 4.14
CA ALA A 49 -8.09 0.93 2.90
C ALA A 49 -9.04 2.13 2.89
N LYS A 50 -10.30 1.94 3.32
CA LYS A 50 -11.28 3.03 3.45
C LYS A 50 -10.84 4.11 4.42
N ARG A 51 -10.21 3.73 5.53
CA ARG A 51 -9.68 4.73 6.50
C ARG A 51 -8.50 5.49 5.91
N ILE A 52 -7.59 4.80 5.22
CA ILE A 52 -6.46 5.47 4.56
C ILE A 52 -6.92 6.36 3.41
N SER A 53 -7.92 5.95 2.63
CA SER A 53 -8.40 6.73 1.49
C SER A 53 -8.94 8.10 1.87
N THR A 54 -9.33 8.31 3.13
CA THR A 54 -9.74 9.64 3.63
C THR A 54 -8.62 10.68 3.62
N LYS A 55 -7.36 10.25 3.59
CA LYS A 55 -6.18 11.14 3.46
C LYS A 55 -5.89 11.53 2.01
N ILE A 56 -6.56 10.92 1.03
CA ILE A 56 -6.38 11.20 -0.39
C ILE A 56 -7.36 12.29 -0.80
N THR A 57 -6.84 13.49 -1.08
CA THR A 57 -7.64 14.69 -1.37
C THR A 57 -7.68 15.04 -2.86
N ALA A 58 -6.70 14.57 -3.64
CA ALA A 58 -6.69 14.84 -5.07
C ALA A 58 -7.74 14.01 -5.81
N LYS A 59 -8.39 14.63 -6.80
CA LYS A 59 -9.31 13.95 -7.71
C LYS A 59 -8.54 13.10 -8.72
N ASN A 60 -8.98 11.87 -8.92
CA ASN A 60 -8.45 10.94 -9.91
C ASN A 60 -6.90 10.80 -9.88
N PRO A 61 -6.31 10.47 -8.71
CA PRO A 61 -4.85 10.42 -8.56
C PRO A 61 -4.24 9.16 -9.17
N ILE A 62 -2.92 9.13 -9.28
CA ILE A 62 -2.16 7.89 -9.49
C ILE A 62 -1.77 7.31 -8.13
N LEU A 63 -1.94 6.00 -7.96
CA LEU A 63 -1.47 5.28 -6.78
C LEU A 63 -0.25 4.43 -7.14
N VAL A 64 0.80 4.52 -6.33
CA VAL A 64 2.00 3.68 -6.42
C VAL A 64 2.10 2.87 -5.14
N GLY A 65 2.26 1.56 -5.22
CA GLY A 65 2.38 0.73 -4.03
C GLY A 65 3.46 -0.33 -4.13
N LEU A 66 4.30 -0.42 -3.10
CA LEU A 66 5.35 -1.41 -2.94
C LEU A 66 4.86 -2.61 -2.14
N SER A 67 4.99 -3.82 -2.68
CA SER A 67 4.65 -5.06 -1.98
C SER A 67 3.25 -5.00 -1.34
N PHE A 68 3.12 -5.12 -0.01
CA PHE A 68 1.83 -4.99 0.68
C PHE A 68 1.14 -3.62 0.45
N GLY A 69 1.90 -2.55 0.24
CA GLY A 69 1.38 -1.24 -0.15
C GLY A 69 0.69 -1.25 -1.52
N GLY A 70 1.12 -2.11 -2.44
CA GLY A 70 0.44 -2.31 -3.73
C GLY A 70 -0.92 -2.99 -3.57
N MET A 71 -1.03 -3.97 -2.67
CA MET A 71 -2.32 -4.58 -2.32
C MET A 71 -3.28 -3.55 -1.69
N LEU A 72 -2.77 -2.69 -0.81
CA LEU A 72 -3.54 -1.59 -0.24
C LEU A 72 -3.97 -0.57 -1.31
N ALA A 73 -3.10 -0.21 -2.25
CA ALA A 73 -3.42 0.68 -3.38
C ALA A 73 -4.59 0.13 -4.22
N ILE A 74 -4.61 -1.19 -4.46
CA ILE A 74 -5.71 -1.86 -5.18
C ILE A 74 -7.02 -1.76 -4.40
N GLU A 75 -7.01 -1.98 -3.08
CA GLU A 75 -8.22 -1.84 -2.26
C GLU A 75 -8.72 -0.39 -2.22
N ILE A 76 -7.82 0.59 -2.16
CA ILE A 76 -8.17 2.02 -2.24
C ILE A 76 -8.81 2.36 -3.60
N ALA A 77 -8.27 1.83 -4.70
CA ALA A 77 -8.80 2.10 -6.03
C ALA A 77 -10.20 1.49 -6.30
N LYS A 78 -10.69 0.60 -5.42
CA LYS A 78 -12.09 0.15 -5.43
C LYS A 78 -13.04 1.16 -4.75
N ILE A 79 -12.49 2.08 -3.97
CA ILE A 79 -13.24 3.03 -3.12
C ILE A 79 -13.29 4.41 -3.76
N ILE A 80 -12.21 4.83 -4.43
CA ILE A 80 -12.12 6.13 -5.11
C ILE A 80 -11.76 5.96 -6.58
N GLU A 81 -12.18 6.91 -7.42
CA GLU A 81 -11.75 6.98 -8.82
C GLU A 81 -10.24 7.27 -8.86
N THR A 82 -9.49 6.45 -9.61
CA THR A 82 -8.04 6.57 -9.77
C THR A 82 -7.66 6.50 -11.24
N LYS A 83 -6.61 7.24 -11.61
CA LYS A 83 -6.17 7.34 -13.00
C LYS A 83 -5.39 6.11 -13.40
N GLN A 84 -4.54 5.65 -12.49
CA GLN A 84 -3.67 4.50 -12.67
C GLN A 84 -3.21 3.95 -11.32
N ILE A 85 -2.95 2.64 -11.29
CA ILE A 85 -2.29 1.96 -10.17
C ILE A 85 -0.97 1.39 -10.69
N ILE A 86 0.14 1.72 -10.03
CA ILE A 86 1.48 1.22 -10.32
C ILE A 86 1.91 0.29 -9.18
N LEU A 87 2.19 -0.96 -9.52
CA LEU A 87 2.54 -2.01 -8.56
C LEU A 87 4.04 -2.29 -8.62
N LEU A 88 4.74 -2.09 -7.51
CA LEU A 88 6.18 -2.38 -7.38
C LEU A 88 6.34 -3.63 -6.53
N ALA A 89 6.90 -4.71 -7.09
CA ALA A 89 7.13 -5.98 -6.38
C ALA A 89 5.91 -6.43 -5.54
N SER A 90 4.70 -6.26 -6.08
CA SER A 90 3.42 -6.50 -5.42
C SER A 90 2.64 -7.59 -6.14
N ALA A 91 1.70 -8.22 -5.43
CA ALA A 91 0.71 -9.11 -6.02
C ALA A 91 -0.53 -8.30 -6.44
N LYS A 92 -1.06 -8.56 -7.63
CA LYS A 92 -2.31 -7.97 -8.13
C LYS A 92 -3.55 -8.68 -7.56
N GLY A 93 -3.38 -9.92 -7.11
CA GLY A 93 -4.48 -10.71 -6.57
C GLY A 93 -4.03 -12.00 -5.88
N ARG A 94 -5.01 -12.70 -5.29
CA ARG A 94 -4.78 -13.90 -4.47
C ARG A 94 -4.09 -15.04 -5.23
N HIS A 95 -4.17 -15.05 -6.55
CA HIS A 95 -3.56 -16.07 -7.42
C HIS A 95 -2.07 -15.82 -7.70
N GLU A 96 -1.60 -14.60 -7.50
CA GLU A 96 -0.19 -14.22 -7.70
C GLU A 96 0.63 -14.30 -6.41
N LEU A 97 -0.02 -14.51 -5.25
CA LEU A 97 0.69 -14.80 -4.01
C LEU A 97 1.31 -16.21 -4.10
N PRO A 98 2.63 -16.36 -3.85
CA PRO A 98 3.26 -17.67 -3.77
C PRO A 98 2.48 -18.59 -2.83
N LYS A 99 2.36 -19.87 -3.21
CA LYS A 99 1.57 -20.87 -2.47
C LYS A 99 1.97 -20.92 -0.98
N LEU A 100 3.24 -20.68 -0.68
CA LEU A 100 3.78 -20.58 0.68
C LEU A 100 3.11 -19.47 1.50
N TYR A 101 2.94 -18.26 0.97
CA TYR A 101 2.26 -17.16 1.66
C TYR A 101 0.76 -17.42 1.85
N ARG A 102 0.11 -18.05 0.86
CA ARG A 102 -1.29 -18.49 0.99
C ARG A 102 -1.46 -19.52 2.09
N LEU A 103 -0.52 -20.47 2.19
CA LEU A 103 -0.51 -21.50 3.22
C LEU A 103 -0.21 -20.89 4.60
N ALA A 104 0.75 -19.97 4.70
CA ALA A 104 1.09 -19.27 5.94
C ALA A 104 -0.10 -18.45 6.49
N GLY A 105 -0.83 -17.75 5.61
CA GLY A 105 -2.06 -17.05 5.98
C GLY A 105 -3.17 -18.01 6.44
N ARG A 106 -3.35 -19.15 5.74
CA ARG A 106 -4.34 -20.17 6.13
C ARG A 106 -4.03 -20.80 7.49
N LEU A 107 -2.75 -21.06 7.75
CA LEU A 107 -2.25 -21.61 9.01
C LEU A 107 -2.12 -20.57 10.13
N LYS A 108 -2.47 -19.30 9.86
CA LYS A 108 -2.33 -18.17 10.80
C LYS A 108 -0.92 -18.11 11.43
N ILE A 109 0.13 -18.40 10.64
CA ILE A 109 1.52 -18.43 11.13
C ILE A 109 1.91 -17.07 11.71
N ASN A 110 1.31 -15.98 11.24
CA ASN A 110 1.45 -14.64 11.82
C ASN A 110 1.05 -14.54 13.32
N LYS A 111 0.23 -15.47 13.84
CA LYS A 111 -0.09 -15.57 15.27
C LYS A 111 0.95 -16.37 16.08
N LEU A 112 1.80 -17.12 15.39
CA LEU A 112 2.86 -17.95 15.97
C LEU A 112 4.22 -17.25 15.92
N VAL A 113 4.37 -16.21 15.09
CA VAL A 113 5.58 -15.37 15.07
C VAL A 113 5.60 -14.51 16.34
N PRO A 114 6.60 -14.67 17.23
CA PRO A 114 6.75 -13.85 18.42
C PRO A 114 6.77 -12.36 18.08
N SER A 115 5.97 -11.56 18.80
CA SER A 115 5.84 -10.12 18.60
C SER A 115 7.15 -9.30 18.60
N PRO A 116 8.26 -9.70 19.27
CA PRO A 116 9.53 -8.99 19.16
C PRO A 116 10.15 -9.03 17.76
N LEU A 117 9.92 -10.09 16.99
CA LEU A 117 10.45 -10.22 15.61
C LEU A 117 9.75 -9.29 14.62
N LEU A 118 8.55 -8.81 14.96
CA LEU A 118 7.78 -7.83 14.19
C LEU A 118 8.10 -6.38 14.58
N LYS A 119 8.87 -6.15 15.66
CA LYS A 119 9.21 -4.83 16.19
C LYS A 119 10.62 -4.34 15.83
N PHE A 120 11.40 -5.11 15.08
CA PHE A 120 12.60 -4.58 14.46
C PHE A 120 12.17 -3.82 13.22
N HIS A 121 11.99 -2.50 13.35
CA HIS A 121 12.29 -1.40 12.41
C HIS A 121 11.63 -0.10 12.89
#